data_AF-A0A6L7NLB5-F1
#
_entry.id   AF-A0A6L7NLB5-F1
#
_cell.length_a   1.000
_cell.length_b   1.000
_cell.length_c   1.000
_cell.angle_alpha   90.00
_cell.angle_beta   90.00
_cell.angle_gamma   90.00
#
_symmetry.space_group_name_H-M   'P 1'
#
loop_
_entity.id
_entity.type
_entity.pdbx_description
1 polymer ?
#
loop_
_entity_poly.entity_id
_entity_poly.type
_entity_poly.pdbx_seq_one_letter_code
_entity_poly.pdbx_strand_id
1 'polypeptide(L)'
;MRWFTAGESHGPGLTAIVEGLPAGVPLSEAYIRAQLARRQRGYGRGGRMKIESDYAHIRGGVRHGRTLGSPVALWIENRDHATGSGPDKRPWTETMAVEALEPGADPPTHVTRVRP
;
A
#
# COMPACT_ATOMS: atom_id res chain seq x y z
N MET A 1 -12.39 8.16 -16.32
CA MET A 1 -11.98 7.53 -15.04
C MET A 1 -10.58 8.01 -14.72
N ARG A 2 -10.33 8.39 -13.46
CA ARG A 2 -9.05 8.94 -12.99
C ARG A 2 -8.68 8.23 -11.68
N TRP A 3 -7.39 8.09 -11.39
CA TRP A 3 -6.94 7.56 -10.11
C TRP A 3 -5.70 8.28 -9.58
N PHE A 4 -5.57 8.32 -8.25
CA PHE A 4 -4.41 8.80 -7.51
C PHE A 4 -3.84 7.68 -6.67
N THR A 5 -2.54 7.73 -6.46
CA THR A 5 -1.84 6.85 -5.53
C THR A 5 -0.92 7.68 -4.65
N ALA A 6 -0.73 7.25 -3.41
CA ALA A 6 0.22 7.82 -2.46
C ALA A 6 0.82 6.73 -1.58
N GLY A 7 1.94 7.03 -0.94
CA GLY A 7 2.66 6.14 -0.04
C GLY A 7 3.98 5.64 -0.61
N GLU A 8 4.87 5.26 0.29
CA GLU A 8 6.19 4.74 0.00
C GLU A 8 6.21 3.21 0.17
N SER A 9 7.09 2.52 -0.55
CA SER A 9 7.17 1.05 -0.48
C SER A 9 7.52 0.46 0.87
N HIS A 10 8.13 1.24 1.76
CA HIS A 10 8.43 0.85 3.14
C HIS A 10 7.78 1.78 4.17
N GLY A 11 6.97 2.75 3.71
CA GLY A 11 6.13 3.57 4.56
C GLY A 11 5.00 2.76 5.17
N PRO A 12 4.09 3.36 5.96
CA PRO A 12 3.03 2.64 6.67
C PRO A 12 2.07 1.86 5.74
N GLY A 13 1.94 2.31 4.49
CA GLY A 13 1.09 1.67 3.50
C GLY A 13 0.86 2.54 2.28
N LEU A 14 0.09 2.02 1.34
CA LEU A 14 -0.27 2.66 0.08
C LEU A 14 -1.75 3.08 0.10
N THR A 15 -2.03 4.29 -0.39
CA THR A 15 -3.38 4.77 -0.64
C THR A 15 -3.65 4.80 -2.13
N ALA A 16 -4.84 4.39 -2.55
CA ALA A 16 -5.35 4.65 -3.89
C ALA A 16 -6.75 5.28 -3.83
N ILE A 17 -6.99 6.29 -4.66
CA ILE A 17 -8.29 6.93 -4.83
C ILE A 17 -8.70 6.78 -6.28
N VAL A 18 -9.88 6.21 -6.53
CA VAL A 18 -10.41 5.98 -7.88
C VAL A 18 -11.70 6.78 -8.08
N GLU A 19 -11.72 7.63 -9.11
CA GLU A 19 -12.83 8.53 -9.44
C GLU A 19 -13.46 8.22 -10.80
N GLY A 20 -14.75 8.53 -10.90
CA GLY A 20 -15.55 8.32 -12.12
C GLY A 20 -16.08 6.89 -12.26
N LEU A 21 -16.22 6.17 -11.15
CA LEU A 21 -16.97 4.91 -11.12
C LEU A 21 -18.47 5.22 -11.10
N PRO A 22 -19.29 4.54 -11.92
CA PRO A 22 -20.74 4.68 -11.80
C PRO A 22 -21.23 4.10 -10.46
N ALA A 23 -22.37 4.59 -9.97
CA ALA A 23 -23.03 4.03 -8.79
C ALA A 23 -23.61 2.63 -9.08
N GLY A 24 -23.69 1.79 -8.06
CA GLY A 24 -24.34 0.47 -8.13
C GLY A 24 -23.45 -0.68 -8.61
N VAL A 25 -22.18 -0.43 -8.95
CA VAL A 25 -21.24 -1.48 -9.37
C VAL A 25 -20.87 -2.34 -8.17
N PRO A 26 -21.00 -3.68 -8.25
CA PRO A 26 -20.57 -4.57 -7.19
C PRO A 26 -19.06 -4.45 -6.93
N LEU A 27 -18.68 -4.21 -5.69
CA LEU A 27 -17.27 -4.13 -5.28
C LEU A 27 -17.12 -4.64 -3.84
N SER A 28 -16.11 -5.49 -3.62
CA SER A 28 -15.77 -6.03 -2.31
C SER A 28 -14.26 -6.19 -2.15
N GLU A 29 -13.78 -6.18 -0.91
CA GLU A 29 -12.37 -6.44 -0.60
C GLU A 29 -11.93 -7.84 -1.03
N ALA A 30 -12.83 -8.83 -0.96
CA ALA A 30 -12.58 -10.19 -1.45
C ALA A 30 -12.32 -10.21 -2.97
N TYR A 31 -13.10 -9.45 -3.73
CA TYR A 31 -12.87 -9.28 -5.17
C TYR A 31 -11.51 -8.64 -5.42
N ILE A 32 -11.17 -7.56 -4.72
CA ILE A 32 -9.89 -6.85 -4.88
C ILE A 32 -8.72 -7.78 -4.52
N ARG A 33 -8.80 -8.50 -3.40
CA ARG A 33 -7.79 -9.49 -2.97
C ARG A 33 -7.53 -10.54 -4.05
N ALA A 34 -8.58 -11.06 -4.69
CA ALA A 34 -8.43 -12.02 -5.78
C ALA A 34 -7.68 -11.42 -6.99
N GLN A 35 -7.88 -10.13 -7.29
CA GLN A 35 -7.12 -9.44 -8.35
C GLN A 35 -5.67 -9.18 -7.95
N LEU A 36 -5.40 -8.77 -6.71
CA LEU A 36 -4.05 -8.59 -6.19
C LEU A 36 -3.25 -9.90 -6.23
N ALA A 37 -3.86 -11.00 -5.80
CA ALA A 37 -3.23 -12.33 -5.85
C ALA A 37 -2.87 -12.79 -7.27
N ARG A 38 -3.60 -12.35 -8.31
CA ARG A 38 -3.23 -12.63 -9.71
C ARG A 38 -1.94 -11.93 -10.11
N ARG A 39 -1.73 -10.70 -9.62
CA ARG A 39 -0.54 -9.88 -9.92
C ARG A 39 0.75 -10.50 -9.38
N GLN A 40 0.64 -11.30 -8.32
CA GLN A 40 1.76 -12.00 -7.69
C GLN A 40 2.23 -13.26 -8.45
N ARG A 41 1.49 -13.73 -9.47
CA ARG A 41 1.74 -15.01 -10.18
C ARG A 41 2.57 -14.91 -11.46
N GLY A 42 3.17 -13.75 -11.77
CA GLY A 42 3.99 -13.57 -12.98
C GLY A 42 5.38 -14.27 -12.93
N TYR A 43 5.92 -14.65 -14.09
CA TYR A 43 7.27 -15.21 -14.23
C TYR A 43 8.34 -14.24 -13.68
N GLY A 44 9.38 -14.77 -13.01
CA GLY A 44 10.49 -13.98 -12.48
C GLY A 44 10.31 -13.38 -11.07
N ARG A 45 9.24 -13.72 -10.34
CA ARG A 45 9.02 -13.27 -8.96
C ARG A 45 9.58 -14.27 -7.94
N GLY A 46 10.46 -13.81 -7.05
CA GLY A 46 11.16 -14.63 -6.05
C GLY A 46 10.23 -15.22 -4.97
N GLY A 47 10.71 -16.23 -4.23
CA GLY A 47 9.92 -16.99 -3.25
C GLY A 47 9.21 -16.14 -2.18
N ARG A 48 9.78 -14.99 -1.82
CA ARG A 48 9.19 -14.03 -0.87
C ARG A 48 7.91 -13.35 -1.37
N MET A 49 7.80 -13.07 -2.68
CA MET A 49 6.57 -12.49 -3.25
C MET A 49 5.40 -13.48 -3.33
N LYS A 50 5.64 -14.78 -3.12
CA LYS A 50 4.58 -15.81 -3.06
C LYS A 50 3.91 -15.89 -1.69
N ILE A 51 4.54 -15.35 -0.64
CA ILE A 51 4.04 -15.40 0.74
C ILE A 51 3.49 -14.05 1.22
N GLU A 52 3.80 -12.95 0.52
CA GLU A 52 3.22 -11.64 0.77
C GLU A 52 1.76 -11.63 0.31
N SER A 53 0.83 -11.36 1.23
CA SER A 53 -0.61 -11.33 0.92
C SER A 53 -1.13 -9.91 1.03
N ASP A 54 -1.00 -9.17 -0.08
CA ASP A 54 -1.51 -7.79 -0.16
C ASP A 54 -3.02 -7.79 0.09
N TYR A 55 -3.45 -6.94 1.01
CA TYR A 55 -4.84 -6.78 1.38
C TYR A 55 -5.21 -5.31 1.27
N ALA A 56 -6.20 -5.00 0.42
CA ALA A 56 -6.71 -3.65 0.27
C ALA A 56 -8.00 -3.49 1.08
N HIS A 57 -7.98 -2.53 1.99
CA HIS A 57 -9.13 -2.09 2.74
C HIS A 57 -9.90 -1.02 1.96
N ILE A 58 -11.21 -1.17 1.83
CA ILE A 58 -12.07 -0.11 1.28
C ILE A 58 -12.38 0.87 2.41
N ARG A 59 -11.88 2.10 2.28
CA ARG A 59 -12.06 3.17 3.27
C ARG A 59 -13.18 4.15 2.91
N GLY A 60 -13.69 4.12 1.68
CA GLY A 60 -14.79 4.98 1.25
C GLY A 60 -15.32 4.66 -0.14
N GLY A 61 -16.47 5.24 -0.50
CA GLY A 61 -17.07 5.14 -1.84
C GLY A 61 -17.85 3.86 -2.14
N VAL A 62 -17.94 2.94 -1.18
CA VAL A 62 -18.71 1.69 -1.28
C VAL A 62 -19.61 1.55 -0.07
N ARG A 63 -20.86 1.13 -0.30
CA ARG A 63 -21.82 0.81 0.76
C ARG A 63 -22.61 -0.42 0.35
N HIS A 64 -22.80 -1.35 1.29
CA HIS A 64 -23.51 -2.62 1.05
C HIS A 64 -22.98 -3.38 -0.18
N GLY A 65 -21.66 -3.39 -0.38
CA GLY A 65 -21.02 -4.09 -1.50
C GLY A 65 -21.20 -3.46 -2.88
N ARG A 66 -21.64 -2.19 -2.95
CA ARG A 66 -21.82 -1.45 -4.20
C ARG A 66 -21.18 -0.07 -4.15
N THR A 67 -20.66 0.38 -5.28
CA THR A 67 -20.12 1.74 -5.44
C THR A 67 -21.22 2.79 -5.28
N LEU A 68 -20.88 3.94 -4.70
CA LEU A 68 -21.81 5.05 -4.49
C LEU A 68 -21.82 6.08 -5.64
N GLY A 69 -20.87 5.97 -6.58
CA GLY A 69 -20.62 7.00 -7.59
C GLY A 69 -19.64 8.09 -7.11
N SER A 70 -19.43 8.21 -5.80
CA SER A 70 -18.36 9.00 -5.21
C SER A 70 -16.99 8.31 -5.39
N PRO A 71 -15.87 9.02 -5.15
CA PRO A 71 -14.55 8.41 -5.14
C PRO A 71 -14.46 7.19 -4.22
N VAL A 72 -13.79 6.13 -4.69
CA VAL A 72 -13.47 4.95 -3.89
C VAL A 72 -12.06 5.07 -3.34
N ALA A 73 -11.93 5.03 -2.02
CA ALA A 73 -10.64 5.08 -1.33
C ALA A 73 -10.22 3.67 -0.89
N LEU A 74 -8.99 3.30 -1.22
CA LEU A 74 -8.37 2.03 -0.88
C LEU A 74 -7.10 2.28 -0.05
N TRP A 75 -6.89 1.46 0.97
CA TRP A 75 -5.68 1.45 1.80
C TRP A 75 -5.05 0.06 1.81
N ILE A 76 -3.77 -0.05 1.49
CA ILE A 76 -3.00 -1.30 1.54
C ILE A 76 -1.91 -1.12 2.58
N GLU A 77 -1.92 -1.94 3.63
CA GLU A 77 -0.91 -1.87 4.69
C GLU A 77 0.41 -2.53 4.25
N ASN A 78 1.53 -1.86 4.49
CA ASN A 78 2.86 -2.44 4.31
C ASN A 78 3.26 -3.18 5.58
N ARG A 79 3.21 -4.52 5.54
CA ARG A 79 3.51 -5.35 6.72
C ARG A 79 4.95 -5.27 7.18
N ASP A 80 5.86 -4.91 6.27
CA ASP A 80 7.28 -4.86 6.58
C ASP A 80 7.65 -3.59 7.36
N HIS A 81 6.82 -2.53 7.30
CA HIS A 81 7.03 -1.23 7.94
C HIS A 81 7.37 -1.33 9.43
N ALA A 82 6.55 -2.03 10.21
CA ALA A 82 6.73 -2.18 11.65
C ALA A 82 7.66 -3.34 12.05
N THR A 83 8.15 -4.11 11.08
CA THR A 83 8.99 -5.29 11.33
C THR A 83 10.47 -4.96 11.19
N GLY A 84 11.35 -5.72 11.84
CA GLY A 84 12.82 -5.60 11.75
C GLY A 84 13.44 -5.93 10.38
N SER A 85 12.74 -5.58 9.29
CA SER A 85 13.14 -5.78 7.91
C SER A 85 13.87 -4.57 7.30
N GLY A 86 13.94 -3.47 8.03
CA GLY A 86 14.64 -2.25 7.65
C GLY A 86 16.15 -2.29 7.93
N PRO A 87 16.83 -1.15 7.76
CA PRO A 87 18.26 -1.03 8.00
C PRO A 87 18.64 -1.51 9.40
N ASP A 88 19.78 -2.21 9.50
CA ASP A 88 20.29 -2.75 10.77
C ASP A 88 19.30 -3.69 11.49
N LYS A 89 18.38 -4.31 10.74
CA LYS A 89 17.29 -5.17 11.26
C LYS A 89 16.30 -4.43 12.17
N ARG A 90 16.16 -3.11 11.98
CA ARG A 90 15.17 -2.27 12.68
C ARG A 90 13.89 -2.09 11.86
N PRO A 91 12.78 -1.70 12.49
CA PRO A 91 11.59 -1.22 11.79
C PRO A 91 11.89 -0.03 10.88
N TRP A 92 11.11 0.11 9.81
CA TRP A 92 11.19 1.24 8.90
C TRP A 92 10.62 2.54 9.49
N THR A 93 10.03 2.49 10.68
CA THR A 93 9.38 3.63 11.36
C THR A 93 10.29 4.85 11.52
N GLU A 94 11.58 4.63 11.78
CA GLU A 94 12.55 5.74 11.90
C GLU A 94 13.00 6.26 10.54
N THR A 95 13.32 5.36 9.61
CA THR A 95 13.81 5.72 8.27
C THR A 95 12.74 6.36 7.40
N MET A 96 11.47 6.01 7.62
CA MET A 96 10.30 6.50 6.90
C MET A 96 9.48 7.47 7.77
N ALA A 97 10.07 8.03 8.82
CA ALA A 97 9.41 9.04 9.64
C ALA A 97 9.00 10.24 8.76
N VAL A 98 7.81 10.78 9.01
CA VAL A 98 7.29 11.96 8.29
C VAL A 98 7.77 13.25 8.93
N GLU A 99 8.21 13.16 10.17
CA GLU A 99 8.79 14.23 10.96
C GLU A 99 10.15 14.63 10.39
N ALA A 100 10.45 15.93 10.44
CA ALA A 100 11.77 16.41 10.06
C ALA A 100 12.82 15.87 11.04
N LEU A 101 14.01 15.58 10.51
CA LEU A 101 15.16 15.28 11.35
C LEU A 101 15.56 16.51 12.15
N GLU A 102 15.97 16.29 13.40
CA GLU A 102 16.54 17.35 14.22
C GLU A 102 17.79 17.95 13.56
N PRO A 103 18.01 19.27 13.65
CA PRO A 103 19.19 19.91 13.07
C PRO A 103 20.49 19.27 13.59
N GLY A 104 21.29 18.72 12.66
CA GLY A 104 22.56 18.07 12.98
C GLY A 104 22.47 16.57 13.31
N ALA A 105 21.28 15.97 13.25
CA ALA A 105 21.14 14.51 13.31
C ALA A 105 21.65 13.87 12.01
N ASP A 106 22.36 12.75 12.14
CA ASP A 106 22.71 11.93 10.98
C ASP A 106 21.42 11.35 10.37
N PRO A 107 21.22 11.46 9.05
CA PRO A 107 20.05 10.89 8.42
C PRO A 107 20.06 9.37 8.58
N PRO A 108 18.90 8.74 8.83
CA PRO A 108 18.81 7.30 8.93
C PRO A 108 19.34 6.65 7.64
N THR A 109 19.94 5.47 7.80
CA THR A 109 20.74 4.74 6.81
C THR A 109 20.19 4.85 5.40
N HIS A 110 21.06 5.22 4.45
CA HIS A 110 20.72 5.48 3.05
C HIS A 110 19.88 4.33 2.45
N VAL A 111 18.63 4.63 2.09
CA VAL A 111 17.71 3.67 1.50
C VAL A 111 18.14 3.42 0.05
N THR A 112 19.03 2.45 -0.13
CA THR A 112 19.59 2.10 -1.46
C THR A 112 18.54 1.57 -2.45
N ARG A 113 17.33 1.25 -2.00
CA ARG A 113 16.21 0.83 -2.86
C ARG A 113 14.88 1.34 -2.33
N VAL A 114 14.59 2.63 -2.53
CA VAL A 114 13.20 3.10 -2.52
C VAL A 114 12.52 2.39 -3.69
N ARG A 115 11.66 1.41 -3.42
CA ARG A 115 10.87 0.80 -4.48
C ARG A 115 9.74 1.79 -4.84
N PRO A 116 9.54 2.14 -6.12
CA PRO A 116 8.35 2.86 -6.56
C PRO A 116 7.08 2.02 -6.43
#